data_AF-A0A7X3QJ21-F1
#
_entry.id   AF-A0A7X3QJ21-F1
#
_cell.length_a   1.000
_cell.length_b   1.000
_cell.length_c   1.000
_cell.angle_alpha   90.00
_cell.angle_beta   90.00
_cell.angle_gamma   90.00
#
_symmetry.space_group_name_H-M   'P 1'
#
loop_
_entity.id
_entity.type
_entity.pdbx_description
1 polymer ?
#
loop_
_entity_poly.entity_id
_entity_poly.type
_entity_poly.pdbx_seq_one_letter_code
_entity_poly.pdbx_strand_id
1 'polypeptide(L)'
;MTFEPLPLTVLVRTRSRVATPLTRLLDALGIATEPAAGNVTVCVHDEGDEPASEAGASVVLGATDEAFDRARRTVGARNPPLGPPGQGLLPPAGHIATVAAAGATAAARLPALALAAGDRPGPARIDVEHLALHIIMPVVSALSVGVMRSPVRPPSRITYPLGIVPCADGEVGAYQAVPTEWPRFCAMIGREDLVEAYPTVESRRENGAAIWEAAAPWFRSRPVDEVVRIAQDPG
;
A
#
# COMPACT_ATOMS: atom_id res chain seq x y z
N MET A 1 17.57 -13.49 23.40
CA MET A 1 18.30 -13.91 22.19
C MET A 1 18.44 -12.68 21.33
N THR A 2 19.61 -12.05 21.32
CA THR A 2 19.90 -10.88 20.48
C THR A 2 20.29 -11.39 19.11
N PHE A 3 19.48 -11.09 18.09
CA PHE A 3 19.83 -11.40 16.71
C PHE A 3 20.90 -10.39 16.27
N GLU A 4 22.14 -10.86 16.08
CA GLU A 4 23.13 -10.07 15.36
C GLU A 4 22.66 -9.91 13.90
N PRO A 5 22.70 -8.68 13.36
CA PRO A 5 22.30 -8.46 11.97
C PRO A 5 23.24 -9.22 11.04
N LEU A 6 22.67 -9.97 10.10
CA LEU A 6 23.45 -10.69 9.10
C LEU A 6 24.24 -9.68 8.25
N PRO A 7 25.56 -9.80 8.13
CA PRO A 7 26.36 -8.93 7.27
C PRO A 7 25.99 -9.23 5.81
N LEU A 8 25.18 -8.34 5.22
CA LEU A 8 24.55 -8.52 3.91
C LEU A 8 24.96 -7.41 2.95
N THR A 9 25.39 -7.80 1.76
CA THR A 9 25.52 -6.92 0.60
C THR A 9 24.46 -7.29 -0.45
N VAL A 10 23.76 -6.29 -0.98
CA VAL A 10 22.82 -6.47 -2.11
C VAL A 10 23.32 -5.70 -3.33
N LEU A 11 23.78 -6.42 -4.34
CA LEU A 11 24.20 -5.84 -5.62
C LEU A 11 22.97 -5.63 -6.52
N VAL A 12 22.67 -4.38 -6.87
CA VAL A 12 21.55 -4.02 -7.74
C VAL A 12 22.02 -3.94 -9.20
N ARG A 13 21.70 -4.95 -10.01
CA ARG A 13 22.02 -5.03 -11.45
C ARG A 13 20.76 -5.19 -12.28
N THR A 14 19.88 -4.20 -12.20
CA THR A 14 18.62 -4.17 -12.94
C THR A 14 18.49 -2.85 -13.70
N ARG A 15 17.98 -2.93 -14.92
CA ARG A 15 17.58 -1.79 -15.76
C ARG A 15 16.11 -1.41 -15.51
N SER A 16 15.40 -2.21 -14.73
CA SER A 16 14.02 -1.96 -14.33
C SER A 16 13.90 -0.66 -13.54
N ARG A 17 12.71 -0.06 -13.60
CA ARG A 17 12.31 1.08 -12.76
C ARG A 17 12.35 0.79 -11.25
N VAL A 18 12.56 -0.47 -10.86
CA VAL A 18 12.79 -0.91 -9.47
C VAL A 18 14.16 -0.47 -8.94
N ALA A 19 15.15 -0.22 -9.80
CA ALA A 19 16.52 0.08 -9.39
C ALA A 19 16.61 1.25 -8.37
N THR A 20 16.03 2.40 -8.72
CA THR A 20 16.07 3.60 -7.87
C THR A 20 15.39 3.42 -6.50
N PRO A 21 14.12 2.94 -6.41
CA PRO A 21 13.50 2.71 -5.10
C PRO A 21 14.17 1.59 -4.31
N LEU A 22 14.75 0.57 -4.97
CA LEU A 22 15.51 -0.48 -4.31
C LEU A 22 16.78 0.07 -3.66
N THR A 23 17.61 0.80 -4.38
CA THR A 23 18.83 1.42 -3.82
C THR A 23 18.48 2.32 -2.64
N ARG A 24 17.46 3.19 -2.76
CA ARG A 24 17.01 4.06 -1.66
C ARG A 24 16.56 3.28 -0.43
N LEU A 25 15.86 2.16 -0.64
CA LEU A 25 15.41 1.31 0.47
C LEU A 25 16.58 0.60 1.15
N LEU A 26 17.54 0.09 0.37
CA LEU A 26 18.76 -0.54 0.91
C LEU A 26 19.56 0.46 1.74
N ASP A 27 19.74 1.68 1.23
CA ASP A 27 20.42 2.77 1.95
C ASP A 27 19.70 3.11 3.27
N ALA A 28 18.37 3.25 3.23
CA ALA A 28 17.57 3.53 4.43
C ALA A 28 17.62 2.40 5.47
N LEU A 29 17.85 1.16 5.04
CA LEU A 29 18.02 -0.01 5.90
C LEU A 29 19.46 -0.25 6.33
N GLY A 30 20.41 0.58 5.87
CA GLY A 30 21.84 0.40 6.12
C GLY A 30 22.43 -0.87 5.49
N ILE A 31 21.81 -1.39 4.43
CA ILE A 31 22.31 -2.57 3.72
C ILE A 31 23.31 -2.11 2.66
N ALA A 32 24.51 -2.70 2.69
CA ALA A 32 25.57 -2.35 1.74
C ALA A 32 25.17 -2.70 0.30
N THR A 33 25.43 -1.78 -0.62
CA THR A 33 25.22 -1.97 -2.08
C THR A 33 26.52 -2.26 -2.82
N GLU A 34 27.66 -2.15 -2.13
CA GLU A 34 28.98 -2.54 -2.60
C GLU A 34 29.49 -3.79 -1.86
N PRO A 35 30.29 -4.65 -2.53
CA PRO A 35 30.90 -5.82 -1.90
C PRO A 35 31.79 -5.40 -0.73
N ALA A 36 31.56 -6.02 0.44
CA ALA A 36 32.41 -5.84 1.62
C ALA A 36 32.90 -7.21 2.12
N ALA A 37 34.15 -7.27 2.56
CA ALA A 37 34.74 -8.50 3.08
C ALA A 37 33.95 -9.00 4.29
N GLY A 38 33.57 -10.29 4.26
CA GLY A 38 32.77 -10.91 5.33
C GLY A 38 31.26 -10.77 5.16
N ASN A 39 30.78 -10.00 4.18
CA ASN A 39 29.36 -9.96 3.86
C ASN A 39 28.94 -11.13 2.96
N VAL A 40 27.71 -11.59 3.16
CA VAL A 40 27.00 -12.44 2.21
C VAL A 40 26.50 -11.56 1.08
N THR A 41 26.93 -11.84 -0.15
CA THR A 41 26.56 -11.05 -1.33
C THR A 41 25.42 -11.72 -2.09
N VAL A 42 24.32 -10.97 -2.26
CA VAL A 42 23.18 -11.37 -3.09
C VAL A 42 23.02 -10.39 -4.23
N CYS A 43 22.88 -10.89 -5.47
CA CYS A 43 22.66 -10.02 -6.63
C CYS A 43 21.17 -9.99 -7.01
N VAL A 44 20.58 -8.81 -7.09
CA VAL A 44 19.27 -8.58 -7.68
C VAL A 44 19.47 -8.19 -9.14
N HIS A 45 18.94 -8.96 -10.09
CA HIS A 45 19.11 -8.70 -11.51
C HIS A 45 17.86 -9.01 -12.33
N ASP A 46 17.80 -8.50 -13.56
CA ASP A 46 16.69 -8.77 -14.47
C ASP A 46 16.72 -10.21 -14.98
N GLU A 47 15.54 -10.75 -15.29
CA GLU A 47 15.44 -12.02 -15.99
C GLU A 47 16.16 -11.99 -17.35
N GLY A 48 16.96 -13.03 -17.61
CA GLY A 48 17.78 -13.16 -18.80
C GLY A 48 19.18 -12.57 -18.67
N ASP A 49 19.43 -11.74 -17.65
CA ASP A 49 20.78 -11.28 -17.31
C ASP A 49 21.49 -12.28 -16.40
N GLU A 50 22.81 -12.38 -16.53
CA GLU A 50 23.64 -13.18 -15.62
C GLU A 50 23.86 -12.44 -14.29
N PRO A 51 23.83 -13.14 -13.14
CA PRO A 51 24.13 -12.53 -11.85
C PRO A 51 25.58 -12.05 -11.78
N ALA A 52 25.87 -11.13 -10.86
CA ALA A 52 27.24 -10.73 -10.57
C ALA A 52 28.08 -11.95 -10.14
N SER A 53 29.27 -12.09 -10.72
CA SER A 53 30.22 -13.18 -10.40
C SER A 53 30.61 -13.25 -8.92
N GLU A 54 30.48 -12.13 -8.21
CA GLU A 54 30.81 -11.97 -6.79
C GLU A 54 29.65 -12.42 -5.86
N ALA A 55 28.47 -12.68 -6.42
CA ALA A 55 27.30 -13.03 -5.64
C ALA A 55 27.22 -14.55 -5.41
N GLY A 56 27.01 -14.95 -4.15
CA GLY A 56 26.80 -16.35 -3.78
C GLY A 56 25.38 -16.84 -4.08
N ALA A 57 24.43 -15.91 -4.21
CA ALA A 57 23.05 -16.17 -4.59
C ALA A 57 22.48 -15.00 -5.38
N SER A 58 21.32 -15.21 -6.02
CA SER A 58 20.65 -14.17 -6.76
C SER A 58 19.14 -14.11 -6.55
N VAL A 59 18.60 -12.92 -6.80
CA VAL A 59 17.18 -12.64 -6.91
C VAL A 59 16.92 -12.20 -8.35
N VAL A 60 16.06 -12.93 -9.05
CA VAL A 60 15.68 -12.63 -10.44
C VAL A 60 14.39 -11.83 -10.43
N LEU A 61 14.43 -10.65 -11.04
CA LEU A 61 13.26 -9.82 -11.33
C LEU A 61 12.66 -10.25 -12.66
N GLY A 62 11.52 -10.94 -12.62
CA GLY A 62 10.85 -11.49 -13.81
C GLY A 62 10.07 -10.47 -14.65
N ALA A 63 10.22 -9.17 -14.43
CA ALA A 63 9.40 -8.16 -15.09
C ALA A 63 10.20 -7.17 -15.92
N THR A 64 9.90 -7.12 -17.21
CA THR A 64 10.34 -6.06 -18.12
C THR A 64 9.55 -4.77 -17.88
N ASP A 65 10.06 -3.63 -18.37
CA ASP A 65 9.30 -2.37 -18.40
C ASP A 65 7.92 -2.53 -19.06
N GLU A 66 7.79 -3.43 -20.05
CA GLU A 66 6.52 -3.77 -20.68
C GLU A 66 5.56 -4.51 -19.74
N ALA A 67 6.06 -5.42 -18.90
CA ALA A 67 5.26 -6.11 -17.88
C ALA A 67 4.82 -5.14 -16.78
N PHE A 68 5.69 -4.19 -16.40
CA PHE A 68 5.34 -3.10 -15.49
C PHE A 68 4.24 -2.20 -16.09
N ASP A 69 4.35 -1.84 -17.37
CA ASP A 69 3.33 -1.07 -18.07
C ASP A 69 2.05 -1.87 -18.31
N ARG A 70 2.14 -3.19 -18.51
CA ARG A 70 1.00 -4.10 -18.59
C ARG A 70 0.30 -4.19 -17.24
N ALA A 71 1.03 -4.37 -16.15
CA ALA A 71 0.49 -4.33 -14.79
C ALA A 71 -0.18 -2.98 -14.53
N ARG A 72 0.47 -1.86 -14.87
CA ARG A 72 -0.11 -0.51 -14.77
C ARG A 72 -1.37 -0.34 -15.61
N ARG A 73 -1.41 -0.87 -16.84
CA ARG A 73 -2.60 -0.86 -17.71
C ARG A 73 -3.70 -1.76 -17.17
N THR A 74 -3.40 -2.96 -16.70
CA THR A 74 -4.36 -3.90 -16.10
C THR A 74 -4.95 -3.33 -14.82
N VAL A 75 -4.11 -2.74 -13.96
CA VAL A 75 -4.52 -1.99 -12.77
C VAL A 75 -5.37 -0.80 -13.18
N GLY A 76 -4.95 0.00 -14.16
CA GLY A 76 -5.70 1.16 -14.65
C GLY A 76 -7.01 0.82 -15.38
N ALA A 77 -7.10 -0.34 -16.03
CA ALA A 77 -8.26 -0.81 -16.77
C ALA A 77 -9.29 -1.55 -15.90
N ARG A 78 -8.84 -2.18 -14.80
CA ARG A 78 -9.72 -2.86 -13.83
C ARG A 78 -10.15 -1.96 -12.67
N ASN A 79 -9.51 -0.80 -12.50
CA ASN A 79 -9.92 0.19 -11.50
C ASN A 79 -10.85 1.25 -12.14
N PRO A 80 -11.96 1.62 -11.49
CA PRO A 80 -12.66 2.85 -11.84
C PRO A 80 -11.73 4.06 -11.67
N PRO A 81 -12.02 5.19 -12.34
CA PRO A 81 -11.13 6.36 -12.34
C PRO A 81 -10.78 6.78 -10.92
N LEU A 82 -9.49 6.68 -10.61
CA LEU A 82 -8.85 7.29 -9.46
C LEU A 82 -8.78 8.79 -9.71
N GLY A 83 -9.61 9.58 -9.04
CA GLY A 83 -9.61 11.04 -9.10
C GLY A 83 -11.02 11.65 -9.03
N PRO A 84 -11.14 12.97 -8.76
CA PRO A 84 -12.41 13.67 -8.80
C PRO A 84 -13.07 13.54 -10.18
N PRO A 85 -14.42 13.51 -10.27
CA PRO A 85 -15.13 13.57 -11.55
C PRO A 85 -14.61 14.73 -12.41
N GLY A 86 -14.17 14.44 -13.63
CA GLY A 86 -13.69 15.44 -14.58
C GLY A 86 -12.19 15.73 -14.56
N GLN A 87 -11.39 15.13 -13.65
CA GLN A 87 -9.94 15.38 -13.58
C GLN A 87 -9.06 14.30 -14.25
N GLY A 88 -9.66 13.35 -14.98
CA GLY A 88 -8.91 12.30 -15.67
C GLY A 88 -8.24 11.31 -14.69
N LEU A 89 -7.60 10.28 -15.25
CA LEU A 89 -6.96 9.21 -14.47
C LEU A 89 -5.72 9.74 -13.73
N LEU A 90 -5.68 9.63 -12.40
CA LEU A 90 -4.43 9.67 -11.65
C LEU A 90 -3.80 8.27 -11.69
N PRO A 91 -2.68 8.04 -12.39
CA PRO A 91 -2.00 6.76 -12.28
C PRO A 91 -1.48 6.60 -10.84
N PRO A 92 -1.52 5.40 -10.23
CA PRO A 92 -0.74 5.11 -9.04
C PRO A 92 0.75 5.04 -9.42
N ALA A 93 1.32 6.18 -9.78
CA ALA A 93 2.72 6.33 -10.12
C ALA A 93 3.53 6.31 -8.81
N GLY A 94 4.32 5.26 -8.59
CA GLY A 94 5.28 5.17 -7.48
C GLY A 94 5.13 3.94 -6.57
N HIS A 95 3.93 3.38 -6.41
CA HIS A 95 3.73 2.27 -5.46
C HIS A 95 4.28 0.93 -5.97
N ILE A 96 4.07 0.56 -7.23
CA ILE A 96 4.45 -0.78 -7.74
C ILE A 96 5.98 -0.98 -7.68
N ALA A 97 6.77 0.00 -8.12
CA ALA A 97 8.23 -0.09 -8.08
C ALA A 97 8.77 -0.11 -6.64
N THR A 98 8.14 0.63 -5.73
CA THR A 98 8.49 0.64 -4.30
C THR A 98 8.16 -0.69 -3.62
N VAL A 99 7.02 -1.31 -3.93
CA VAL A 99 6.69 -2.61 -3.37
C VAL A 99 7.54 -3.72 -3.99
N ALA A 100 7.83 -3.65 -5.30
CA ALA A 100 8.80 -4.56 -5.93
C ALA A 100 10.18 -4.46 -5.29
N ALA A 101 10.64 -3.25 -4.96
CA ALA A 101 11.86 -3.03 -4.19
C ALA A 101 11.79 -3.65 -2.78
N ALA A 102 10.67 -3.49 -2.07
CA ALA A 102 10.47 -4.13 -0.77
C ALA A 102 10.48 -5.67 -0.86
N GLY A 103 9.80 -6.23 -1.86
CA GLY A 103 9.82 -7.65 -2.17
C GLY A 103 11.22 -8.16 -2.49
N ALA A 104 11.99 -7.44 -3.31
CA ALA A 104 13.38 -7.79 -3.66
C ALA A 104 14.29 -7.77 -2.43
N THR A 105 14.13 -6.78 -1.56
CA THR A 105 14.87 -6.71 -0.30
C THR A 105 14.55 -7.89 0.62
N ALA A 106 13.28 -8.27 0.74
CA ALA A 106 12.86 -9.43 1.54
C ALA A 106 13.38 -10.75 0.93
N ALA A 107 13.25 -10.91 -0.39
CA ALA A 107 13.70 -12.09 -1.10
C ALA A 107 15.22 -12.24 -1.13
N ALA A 108 16.00 -11.16 -0.95
CA ALA A 108 17.44 -11.25 -0.81
C ALA A 108 17.88 -11.83 0.55
N ARG A 109 17.08 -11.62 1.61
CA ARG A 109 17.42 -12.08 2.97
C ARG A 109 17.34 -13.60 3.13
N LEU A 110 16.39 -14.27 2.47
CA LEU A 110 16.23 -15.73 2.58
C LEU A 110 17.42 -16.51 2.00
N PRO A 111 17.89 -16.24 0.76
CA PRO A 111 19.13 -16.82 0.23
C PRO A 111 20.35 -16.42 1.03
N ALA A 112 20.40 -15.19 1.58
CA ALA A 112 21.52 -14.78 2.42
C ALA A 112 21.62 -15.61 3.71
N LEU A 113 20.49 -15.89 4.35
CA LEU A 113 20.43 -16.78 5.51
C LEU A 113 20.82 -18.22 5.14
N ALA A 114 20.36 -18.72 3.99
CA ALA A 114 20.74 -20.04 3.51
C ALA A 114 22.26 -20.15 3.24
N LEU A 115 22.84 -19.15 2.57
CA LEU A 115 24.30 -19.07 2.36
C LEU A 115 25.07 -19.02 3.68
N ALA A 116 24.59 -18.24 4.66
CA ALA A 116 25.20 -18.17 5.99
C ALA A 116 25.12 -19.51 6.74
N ALA A 117 24.11 -20.34 6.46
CA ALA A 117 23.99 -21.70 6.98
C ALA A 117 24.83 -22.73 6.21
N GLY A 118 25.53 -22.33 5.14
CA GLY A 118 26.35 -23.21 4.29
C GLY A 118 25.60 -23.86 3.12
N ASP A 119 24.34 -23.48 2.90
CA ASP A 119 23.54 -23.97 1.78
C ASP A 119 23.91 -23.30 0.46
N ARG A 120 23.49 -23.91 -0.64
CA ARG A 120 23.57 -23.34 -1.99
C ARG A 120 22.16 -23.12 -2.53
N PRO A 121 21.50 -22.00 -2.14
CA PRO A 121 20.13 -21.74 -2.56
C PRO A 121 20.09 -21.52 -4.08
N GLY A 122 19.03 -22.03 -4.71
CA GLY A 122 18.69 -21.61 -6.08
C GLY A 122 18.27 -20.13 -6.12
N PRO A 123 18.21 -19.51 -7.31
CA PRO A 123 17.77 -18.12 -7.45
C PRO A 123 16.35 -17.92 -6.93
N ALA A 124 16.16 -16.93 -6.05
CA ALA A 124 14.82 -16.50 -5.66
C ALA A 124 14.21 -15.69 -6.81
N ARG A 125 12.93 -15.88 -7.11
CA ARG A 125 12.28 -15.20 -8.24
C ARG A 125 11.14 -14.33 -7.76
N ILE A 126 11.13 -13.08 -8.22
CA ILE A 126 10.03 -12.13 -8.00
C ILE A 126 9.39 -11.82 -9.33
N ASP A 127 8.11 -12.17 -9.44
CA ASP A 127 7.25 -11.70 -10.51
C ASP A 127 6.57 -10.40 -10.06
N VAL A 128 7.02 -9.27 -10.64
CA VAL A 128 6.49 -7.95 -10.29
C VAL A 128 5.05 -7.79 -10.77
N GLU A 129 4.62 -8.47 -11.84
CA GLU A 129 3.21 -8.46 -12.26
C GLU A 129 2.34 -9.12 -11.19
N HIS A 130 2.79 -10.27 -10.67
CA HIS A 130 2.09 -10.97 -9.60
C HIS A 130 2.04 -10.17 -8.29
N LEU A 131 3.14 -9.48 -7.95
CA LEU A 131 3.20 -8.61 -6.78
C LEU A 131 2.33 -7.35 -6.95
N ALA A 132 2.31 -6.75 -8.15
CA ALA A 132 1.40 -5.66 -8.50
C ALA A 132 -0.08 -6.06 -8.35
N LEU A 133 -0.41 -7.29 -8.76
CA LEU A 133 -1.75 -7.88 -8.58
C LEU A 133 -2.07 -8.19 -7.12
N HIS A 134 -1.09 -8.37 -6.24
CA HIS A 134 -1.35 -8.52 -4.80
C HIS A 134 -1.55 -7.17 -4.10
N ILE A 135 -0.84 -6.13 -4.55
CA ILE A 135 -1.02 -4.75 -4.06
C ILE A 135 -2.35 -4.15 -4.51
N ILE A 136 -2.89 -4.58 -5.66
CA ILE A 136 -4.24 -4.20 -6.06
C ILE A 136 -5.29 -4.86 -5.17
N MET A 137 -4.96 -5.88 -4.37
CA MET A 137 -5.97 -6.62 -3.61
C MET A 137 -6.60 -5.82 -2.48
N PRO A 138 -5.86 -4.98 -1.72
CA PRO A 138 -6.46 -3.93 -0.91
C PRO A 138 -7.34 -2.95 -1.70
N VAL A 139 -7.01 -2.63 -2.95
CA VAL A 139 -7.83 -1.77 -3.83
C VAL A 139 -9.08 -2.50 -4.33
N VAL A 140 -8.99 -3.79 -4.65
CA VAL A 140 -10.13 -4.66 -5.00
C VAL A 140 -11.02 -4.88 -3.78
N SER A 141 -10.44 -5.03 -2.59
CA SER A 141 -11.17 -4.99 -1.31
C SER A 141 -11.81 -3.62 -1.11
N ALA A 142 -11.11 -2.52 -1.41
CA ALA A 142 -11.65 -1.16 -1.39
C ALA A 142 -12.79 -0.95 -2.41
N LEU A 143 -12.74 -1.62 -3.57
CA LEU A 143 -13.82 -1.65 -4.56
C LEU A 143 -14.99 -2.53 -4.11
N SER A 144 -14.70 -3.67 -3.50
CA SER A 144 -15.68 -4.57 -2.88
C SER A 144 -16.41 -3.88 -1.73
N VAL A 145 -15.73 -2.94 -1.04
CA VAL A 145 -16.31 -2.10 0.02
C VAL A 145 -16.66 -0.67 -0.45
N GLY A 146 -16.57 -0.32 -1.73
CA GLY A 146 -17.09 0.93 -2.31
C GLY A 146 -16.32 2.24 -2.02
N VAL A 147 -15.04 2.18 -1.61
CA VAL A 147 -14.23 3.34 -1.15
C VAL A 147 -13.87 4.34 -2.25
N MET A 148 -13.72 3.90 -3.50
CA MET A 148 -13.05 4.71 -4.54
C MET A 148 -13.97 5.48 -5.49
N ARG A 149 -15.21 5.77 -5.05
CA ARG A 149 -16.14 6.64 -5.80
C ARG A 149 -16.94 7.54 -4.83
N SER A 150 -16.40 8.71 -4.51
CA SER A 150 -17.16 9.82 -3.92
C SER A 150 -17.28 10.91 -5.01
N PRO A 151 -18.49 11.43 -5.35
CA PRO A 151 -19.50 11.91 -4.40
C PRO A 151 -20.97 11.46 -4.63
N VAL A 152 -21.30 10.59 -5.60
CA VAL A 152 -22.71 10.19 -5.87
C VAL A 152 -22.84 8.70 -6.24
N ARG A 153 -22.91 7.83 -5.21
CA ARG A 153 -23.30 6.39 -5.22
C ARG A 153 -22.40 5.34 -5.94
N PRO A 154 -22.50 4.05 -5.54
CA PRO A 154 -23.22 3.50 -4.39
C PRO A 154 -22.26 3.30 -3.20
N PRO A 155 -22.70 3.62 -1.98
CA PRO A 155 -21.89 3.34 -0.80
C PRO A 155 -21.76 1.84 -0.55
N SER A 156 -20.74 1.45 0.22
CA SER A 156 -20.45 0.06 0.57
C SER A 156 -21.71 -0.72 0.88
N ARG A 157 -21.76 -1.99 0.45
CA ARG A 157 -22.80 -2.91 0.91
C ARG A 157 -22.57 -3.39 2.35
N ILE A 158 -21.37 -3.18 2.88
CA ILE A 158 -20.94 -3.75 4.17
C ILE A 158 -20.95 -2.66 5.26
N THR A 159 -20.62 -1.41 4.92
CA THR A 159 -20.46 -0.35 5.92
C THR A 159 -20.62 1.09 5.41
N TYR A 160 -21.12 1.98 6.26
CA TYR A 160 -21.21 3.42 5.97
C TYR A 160 -21.28 4.17 7.30
N PRO A 161 -20.66 5.36 7.46
CA PRO A 161 -19.98 6.21 6.46
C PRO A 161 -18.61 5.74 5.99
N LEU A 162 -18.26 6.12 4.75
CA LEU A 162 -16.99 5.86 4.09
C LEU A 162 -16.66 6.97 3.08
N GLY A 163 -15.48 7.59 3.17
CA GLY A 163 -15.05 8.62 2.23
C GLY A 163 -13.76 9.34 2.63
N ILE A 164 -13.30 10.25 1.77
CA ILE A 164 -12.25 11.23 2.09
C ILE A 164 -12.96 12.54 2.42
N VAL A 165 -12.67 13.11 3.58
CA VAL A 165 -13.33 14.32 4.09
C VAL A 165 -12.34 15.46 4.37
N PRO A 166 -12.65 16.70 3.92
CA PRO A 166 -11.83 17.86 4.20
C PRO A 166 -11.79 18.22 5.69
N CYS A 167 -10.59 18.49 6.18
CA CYS A 167 -10.26 19.00 7.51
C CYS A 167 -9.77 20.46 7.41
N ALA A 168 -9.34 21.05 8.53
CA ALA A 168 -8.85 22.44 8.56
C ALA A 168 -7.52 22.63 7.79
N ASP A 169 -6.66 21.62 7.76
CA ASP A 169 -5.30 21.67 7.21
C ASP A 169 -4.98 20.54 6.22
N GLY A 170 -5.99 19.79 5.78
CA GLY A 170 -5.81 18.65 4.88
C GLY A 170 -7.08 17.84 4.66
N GLU A 171 -6.92 16.57 4.36
CA GLU A 171 -8.01 15.61 4.17
C GLU A 171 -7.74 14.33 4.96
N VAL A 172 -8.78 13.67 5.44
CA VAL A 172 -8.67 12.39 6.16
C VAL A 172 -9.60 11.35 5.54
N GLY A 173 -9.14 10.09 5.51
CA GLY A 173 -10.00 8.96 5.20
C GLY A 173 -10.86 8.60 6.41
N ALA A 174 -12.18 8.75 6.28
CA ALA A 174 -13.16 8.34 7.28
C ALA A 174 -13.78 7.00 6.86
N TYR A 175 -13.66 6.00 7.72
CA TYR A 175 -14.11 4.64 7.48
C TYR A 175 -14.68 4.04 8.77
N GLN A 176 -15.84 3.39 8.66
CA GLN A 176 -16.31 2.47 9.68
C GLN A 176 -16.06 1.03 9.23
N ALA A 177 -15.33 0.27 10.01
CA ALA A 177 -15.10 -1.16 9.79
C ALA A 177 -16.26 -2.02 10.27
N VAL A 178 -16.86 -1.69 11.42
CA VAL A 178 -17.82 -2.57 12.10
C VAL A 178 -19.08 -1.83 12.59
N PRO A 179 -20.24 -2.51 12.70
CA PRO A 179 -21.50 -1.86 13.08
C PRO A 179 -21.48 -1.11 14.42
N THR A 180 -20.67 -1.57 15.38
CA THR A 180 -20.53 -0.97 16.71
C THR A 180 -19.88 0.41 16.69
N GLU A 181 -19.23 0.80 15.59
CA GLU A 181 -18.61 2.12 15.47
C GLU A 181 -19.63 3.21 15.16
N TRP A 182 -20.81 2.89 14.61
CA TRP A 182 -21.80 3.90 14.18
C TRP A 182 -22.22 4.86 15.30
N PRO A 183 -22.63 4.39 16.49
CA PRO A 183 -22.94 5.26 17.61
C PRO A 183 -21.76 6.13 18.04
N ARG A 184 -20.54 5.59 18.00
CA ARG A 184 -19.32 6.30 18.37
C ARG A 184 -18.97 7.41 17.38
N PHE A 185 -19.11 7.16 16.08
CA PHE A 185 -18.94 8.21 15.08
C PHE A 185 -19.95 9.34 15.30
N CYS A 186 -21.22 9.00 15.56
CA CYS A 186 -22.27 9.98 15.83
C CYS A 186 -21.94 10.83 17.07
N ALA A 187 -21.50 10.19 18.17
CA ALA A 187 -21.06 10.88 19.37
C ALA A 187 -19.84 11.77 19.12
N MET A 188 -18.85 11.28 18.37
CA MET A 188 -17.64 12.04 18.02
C MET A 188 -17.97 13.38 17.35
N ILE A 189 -18.93 13.37 16.41
CA ILE A 189 -19.36 14.58 15.68
C ILE A 189 -20.48 15.36 16.38
N GLY A 190 -20.91 14.93 17.57
CA GLY A 190 -22.01 15.56 18.34
C GLY A 190 -23.38 15.47 17.66
N ARG A 191 -23.66 14.34 17.00
CA ARG A 191 -24.88 14.04 16.24
C ARG A 191 -25.45 12.67 16.58
N GLU A 192 -25.62 12.40 17.86
CA GLU A 192 -26.17 11.16 18.40
C GLU A 192 -27.59 10.86 17.89
N ASP A 193 -28.33 11.89 17.47
CA ASP A 193 -29.64 11.77 16.82
C ASP A 193 -29.60 10.92 15.53
N LEU A 194 -28.45 10.88 14.86
CA LEU A 194 -28.27 10.09 13.64
C LEU A 194 -28.30 8.59 13.91
N VAL A 195 -28.04 8.15 15.15
CA VAL A 195 -28.08 6.73 15.52
C VAL A 195 -29.45 6.13 15.28
N GLU A 196 -30.49 6.82 15.73
CA GLU A 196 -31.88 6.40 15.54
C GLU A 196 -32.41 6.74 14.15
N ALA A 197 -31.96 7.84 13.54
CA ALA A 197 -32.39 8.21 12.20
C ALA A 197 -31.88 7.22 11.13
N TYR A 198 -30.67 6.69 11.30
CA TYR A 198 -30.01 5.81 10.33
C TYR A 198 -29.38 4.56 10.98
N PRO A 199 -30.20 3.65 11.56
CA PRO A 199 -29.71 2.55 12.39
C PRO A 199 -29.03 1.44 11.57
N THR A 200 -29.38 1.29 10.30
CA THR A 200 -28.85 0.23 9.42
C THR A 200 -27.86 0.77 8.40
N VAL A 201 -26.93 -0.07 7.94
CA VAL A 201 -26.01 0.29 6.84
C VAL A 201 -26.79 0.76 5.61
N GLU A 202 -27.90 0.10 5.27
CA GLU A 202 -28.75 0.48 4.13
C GLU A 202 -29.38 1.87 4.32
N SER A 203 -29.94 2.17 5.49
CA SER A 203 -30.51 3.50 5.77
C SER A 203 -29.44 4.59 5.68
N ARG A 204 -28.23 4.32 6.18
CA ARG A 204 -27.09 5.24 6.07
C ARG A 204 -26.66 5.45 4.63
N ARG A 205 -26.67 4.38 3.84
CA ARG A 205 -26.31 4.36 2.43
C ARG A 205 -27.25 5.24 1.60
N GLU A 206 -28.55 5.14 1.85
CA GLU A 206 -29.58 5.91 1.16
C GLU A 206 -29.52 7.40 1.51
N ASN A 207 -29.06 7.72 2.72
CA ASN A 207 -29.03 9.09 3.29
C ASN A 207 -27.61 9.67 3.41
N GLY A 208 -26.67 9.12 2.65
CA GLY A 208 -25.25 9.40 2.84
C GLY A 208 -24.86 10.88 2.68
N ALA A 209 -25.51 11.60 1.77
CA ALA A 209 -25.31 13.04 1.61
C ALA A 209 -25.68 13.81 2.89
N ALA A 210 -26.80 13.47 3.53
CA ALA A 210 -27.25 14.13 4.76
C ALA A 210 -26.29 13.85 5.94
N ILE A 211 -25.75 12.62 6.02
CA ILE A 211 -24.75 12.24 7.03
C ILE A 211 -23.47 13.06 6.85
N TRP A 212 -22.98 13.21 5.61
CA TRP A 212 -21.76 13.98 5.37
C TRP A 212 -21.94 15.48 5.54
N GLU A 213 -23.09 16.04 5.15
CA GLU A 213 -23.45 17.43 5.44
C GLU A 213 -23.48 17.68 6.97
N ALA A 214 -24.04 16.75 7.74
CA ALA A 214 -24.06 16.82 9.20
C ALA A 214 -22.65 16.76 9.82
N ALA A 215 -21.76 15.94 9.26
CA ALA A 215 -20.41 15.74 9.79
C ALA A 215 -19.41 16.82 9.34
N ALA A 216 -19.63 17.47 8.19
CA ALA A 216 -18.68 18.38 7.58
C ALA A 216 -18.20 19.53 8.49
N PRO A 217 -19.06 20.20 9.29
CA PRO A 217 -18.60 21.25 10.20
C PRO A 217 -17.59 20.75 11.25
N TRP A 218 -17.75 19.50 11.72
CA TRP A 218 -16.86 18.92 12.72
C TRP A 218 -15.47 18.65 12.15
N PHE A 219 -15.39 18.06 10.95
CA PHE A 219 -14.12 17.80 10.27
C PHE A 219 -13.42 19.11 9.87
N ARG A 220 -14.14 20.04 9.23
CA ARG A 220 -13.55 21.31 8.73
C ARG A 220 -13.03 22.22 9.84
N SER A 221 -13.46 22.03 11.08
CA SER A 221 -13.00 22.83 12.22
C SER A 221 -11.76 22.28 12.91
N ARG A 222 -11.23 21.12 12.48
CA ARG A 222 -10.11 20.44 13.15
C ARG A 222 -9.00 20.06 12.18
N PRO A 223 -7.72 20.10 12.60
CA PRO A 223 -6.62 19.58 11.81
C PRO A 223 -6.65 18.05 11.73
N VAL A 224 -6.01 17.49 10.71
CA VAL A 224 -6.01 16.05 10.41
C VAL A 224 -5.50 15.22 11.59
N ASP A 225 -4.42 15.67 12.24
CA ASP A 225 -3.81 14.97 13.37
C ASP A 225 -4.75 14.85 14.58
N GLU A 226 -5.48 15.92 14.91
CA GLU A 226 -6.49 15.93 15.96
C GLU A 226 -7.64 14.97 15.64
N VAL A 227 -8.15 15.01 14.40
CA VAL A 227 -9.22 14.12 13.95
C VAL A 227 -8.81 12.65 14.06
N VAL A 228 -7.62 12.30 13.58
CA VAL A 228 -7.08 10.93 13.65
C VAL A 228 -6.95 10.48 15.10
N ARG A 229 -6.40 11.35 15.97
CA ARG A 229 -6.22 11.05 17.39
C ARG A 229 -7.56 10.78 18.08
N ILE A 230 -8.57 11.62 17.87
CA ILE A 230 -9.90 11.45 18.49
C ILE A 230 -10.59 10.19 17.95
N ALA A 231 -10.55 9.97 16.64
CA ALA A 231 -11.23 8.82 16.03
C ALA A 231 -10.64 7.47 16.49
N GLN A 232 -9.33 7.42 16.73
CA GLN A 232 -8.61 6.21 17.17
C GLN A 232 -8.57 6.01 18.69
N ASP A 233 -8.94 7.02 19.48
CA ASP A 233 -8.95 6.94 20.94
C ASP A 233 -9.95 5.87 21.39
N PRO A 234 -9.55 4.75 22.01
CA PRO A 234 -10.43 3.63 22.29
C PRO A 234 -11.69 3.97 23.06
N GLY A 235 -11.75 5.11 23.75
CA GLY A 235 -12.94 5.57 24.48
C GLY A 235 -13.21 4.72 25.71
#